data_AF-A0A388QTL7-F1
#
_entry.id   AF-A0A388QTL7-F1
#
_cell.length_a   1.000
_cell.length_b   1.000
_cell.length_c   1.000
_cell.angle_alpha   90.00
_cell.angle_beta   90.00
_cell.angle_gamma   90.00
#
_symmetry.space_group_name_H-M   'P 1'
#
loop_
_entity.id
_entity.type
_entity.pdbx_description
1 polymer ?
#
loop_
_entity_poly.entity_id
_entity_poly.type
_entity_poly.pdbx_seq_one_letter_code
_entity_poly.pdbx_strand_id
1 'polypeptide(L)'
;MATLDEVRAFWNRASCGEVYAGTGDDRAKYAEVSRARYAFEPYLQPFACFEEAAGKDTLEIGVGMGSDHQMLALAGPRSLHGVDLTERALDHVKARFAAFGLVSQLTLANAEKLPFPDASFDFVYSWGVIHHSPDTAQAAREILRVLRPGRGWRA
;
A
#
# COMPACT_ATOMS: atom_id res chain seq x y z
N MET A 1 -0.13 -22.43 11.05
CA MET A 1 -0.20 -21.04 10.52
C MET A 1 1.20 -20.45 10.57
N ALA A 2 1.60 -19.70 9.56
CA ALA A 2 2.89 -19.01 9.57
C ALA A 2 2.90 -17.91 10.64
N THR A 3 4.06 -17.69 11.25
CA THR A 3 4.32 -16.61 12.22
C THR A 3 4.53 -15.28 11.51
N LEU A 4 4.41 -14.17 12.25
CA LEU A 4 4.66 -12.83 11.70
C LEU A 4 6.08 -12.68 11.15
N ASP A 5 7.07 -13.26 11.82
CA ASP A 5 8.47 -13.23 11.37
C ASP A 5 8.69 -14.02 10.08
N GLU A 6 8.00 -15.16 9.90
CA GLU A 6 8.04 -15.92 8.66
C GLU A 6 7.42 -15.15 7.49
N VAL A 7 6.29 -14.47 7.71
CA VAL A 7 5.64 -13.61 6.70
C VAL A 7 6.54 -12.43 6.34
N ARG A 8 7.11 -11.75 7.33
CA ARG A 8 8.06 -10.65 7.12
C ARG A 8 9.29 -11.11 6.33
N ALA A 9 9.89 -12.24 6.73
CA ALA A 9 11.06 -12.80 6.06
C ALA A 9 10.74 -13.23 4.62
N PHE A 10 9.52 -13.71 4.34
CA PHE A 10 9.09 -14.05 3.00
C PHE A 10 9.09 -12.82 2.08
N TRP A 11 8.39 -11.75 2.47
CA TRP A 11 8.23 -10.55 1.64
C TRP A 11 9.49 -9.68 1.58
N ASN A 12 10.39 -9.77 2.56
CA ASN A 12 11.70 -9.12 2.50
C ASN A 12 12.64 -9.72 1.43
N ARG A 13 12.39 -10.95 0.94
CA ARG A 13 13.21 -11.52 -0.14
C ARG A 13 12.94 -10.84 -1.48
N ALA A 14 11.67 -10.54 -1.75
CA ALA A 14 11.22 -9.81 -2.93
C ALA A 14 9.83 -9.23 -2.68
N SER A 15 9.64 -7.95 -2.96
CA SER A 15 8.32 -7.33 -2.86
C SER A 15 7.42 -7.80 -4.02
N CYS A 16 6.11 -7.85 -3.81
CA CYS A 16 5.17 -8.26 -4.86
C CYS A 16 5.30 -7.35 -6.10
N GLY A 17 5.51 -7.96 -7.27
CA GLY A 17 5.73 -7.25 -8.54
C GLY A 17 7.17 -6.82 -8.79
N GLU A 18 8.11 -7.06 -7.86
CA GLU A 18 9.53 -6.72 -8.06
C GLU A 18 10.17 -7.48 -9.22
N VAL A 19 9.69 -8.69 -9.52
CA VAL A 19 10.14 -9.49 -10.67
C VAL A 19 9.94 -8.79 -12.03
N TYR A 20 9.07 -7.78 -12.09
CA TYR A 20 8.81 -6.98 -13.30
C TYR A 20 9.64 -5.69 -13.35
N ALA A 21 10.49 -5.45 -12.35
CA ALA A 21 11.35 -4.28 -12.33
C ALA A 21 12.46 -4.41 -13.39
N GLY A 22 12.43 -3.51 -14.37
CA GLY A 22 13.51 -3.38 -15.36
C GLY A 22 14.83 -2.88 -14.76
N THR A 23 15.87 -2.86 -15.59
CA THR A 23 17.24 -2.46 -15.22
C THR A 23 17.56 -0.99 -15.54
N GLY A 24 16.56 -0.19 -15.92
CA GLY A 24 16.69 1.24 -16.21
C GLY A 24 16.80 2.11 -14.96
N ASP A 25 16.73 3.44 -15.14
CA ASP A 25 16.61 4.35 -13.99
C ASP A 25 15.33 4.08 -13.17
N ASP A 26 15.28 4.60 -11.94
CA ASP A 26 14.16 4.34 -11.04
C ASP A 26 12.81 4.69 -11.66
N ARG A 27 12.72 5.78 -12.43
CA ARG A 27 11.46 6.19 -13.05
C ARG A 27 10.99 5.17 -14.09
N ALA A 28 11.89 4.76 -14.99
CA ALA A 28 11.61 3.74 -16.01
C ALA A 28 11.25 2.39 -15.37
N LYS A 29 12.04 1.96 -14.38
CA LYS A 29 11.83 0.73 -13.61
C LYS A 29 10.43 0.69 -13.00
N TYR A 30 10.04 1.71 -12.24
CA TYR A 30 8.75 1.73 -11.56
C TYR A 30 7.57 1.93 -12.52
N ALA A 31 7.76 2.66 -13.62
CA ALA A 31 6.76 2.75 -14.69
C ALA A 31 6.48 1.37 -15.30
N GLU A 32 7.51 0.56 -15.53
CA GLU A 32 7.36 -0.81 -16.04
C GLU A 32 6.63 -1.72 -15.05
N VAL A 33 6.95 -1.63 -13.76
CA VAL A 33 6.24 -2.38 -12.71
C VAL A 33 4.74 -2.03 -12.70
N SER A 34 4.39 -0.74 -12.76
CA SER A 34 2.98 -0.32 -12.84
C SER A 34 2.31 -0.82 -14.12
N ARG A 35 2.99 -0.75 -15.27
CA ARG A 35 2.48 -1.26 -16.55
C ARG A 35 2.19 -2.76 -16.47
N ALA A 36 3.14 -3.54 -15.93
CA ALA A 36 2.98 -4.98 -15.78
C ALA A 36 1.82 -5.30 -14.82
N ARG A 37 1.76 -4.64 -13.66
CA ARG A 37 0.70 -4.80 -12.67
C ARG A 37 -0.69 -4.62 -13.28
N TYR A 38 -0.95 -3.49 -13.92
CA TYR A 38 -2.28 -3.19 -14.47
C TYR A 38 -2.58 -3.95 -15.78
N ALA A 39 -1.57 -4.52 -16.44
CA ALA A 39 -1.79 -5.47 -17.53
C ALA A 39 -2.24 -6.86 -17.01
N PHE A 40 -1.70 -7.31 -15.87
CA PHE A 40 -2.08 -8.58 -15.25
C PHE A 40 -3.39 -8.50 -14.46
N GLU A 41 -3.65 -7.37 -13.80
CA GLU A 41 -4.85 -7.13 -12.99
C GLU A 41 -5.65 -5.91 -13.52
N PRO A 42 -6.19 -5.96 -14.75
CA PRO A 42 -6.83 -4.81 -15.39
C PRO A 42 -8.10 -4.32 -14.66
N TYR A 43 -8.73 -5.19 -13.86
CA TYR A 43 -9.89 -4.85 -13.04
C TYR A 43 -9.53 -4.08 -11.77
N LEU A 44 -8.24 -3.95 -11.43
CA LEU A 44 -7.80 -3.34 -10.18
C LEU A 44 -8.13 -1.85 -10.13
N GLN A 45 -7.87 -1.10 -11.20
CA GLN A 45 -8.15 0.34 -11.24
C GLN A 45 -9.64 0.66 -11.00
N PRO A 46 -10.60 0.04 -11.72
CA PRO A 46 -12.02 0.31 -11.46
C PRO A 46 -12.51 -0.23 -10.11
N PHE A 47 -11.87 -1.25 -9.53
CA PHE A 47 -12.19 -1.72 -8.18
C PHE A 47 -11.68 -0.76 -7.10
N ALA A 48 -10.45 -0.26 -7.27
CA ALA A 48 -9.76 0.54 -6.26
C ALA A 48 -10.36 1.93 -6.09
N CYS A 49 -10.95 2.49 -7.16
CA CYS A 49 -11.52 3.85 -7.17
C CYS A 49 -10.56 4.88 -6.55
N PHE A 50 -9.31 4.93 -7.03
CA PHE A 50 -8.25 5.77 -6.45
C PHE A 50 -8.65 7.26 -6.34
N GLU A 51 -9.53 7.71 -7.23
CA GLU A 51 -10.10 9.05 -7.29
C GLU A 51 -10.87 9.40 -6.01
N GLU A 52 -11.41 8.40 -5.30
CA GLU A 52 -12.05 8.60 -4.01
C GLU A 52 -11.09 9.15 -2.94
N ALA A 53 -9.76 9.02 -3.11
CA ALA A 53 -8.77 9.56 -2.19
C ALA A 53 -8.67 11.10 -2.23
N ALA A 54 -9.20 11.76 -3.26
CA ALA A 54 -9.09 13.21 -3.44
C ALA A 54 -9.60 13.99 -2.20
N GLY A 55 -8.75 14.86 -1.66
CA GLY A 55 -9.04 15.68 -0.47
C GLY A 55 -9.24 14.92 0.86
N LYS A 56 -8.95 13.61 0.90
CA LYS A 56 -9.14 12.75 2.08
C LYS A 56 -7.82 12.44 2.79
N ASP A 57 -7.91 12.12 4.09
CA ASP A 57 -6.79 11.44 4.76
C ASP A 57 -6.82 9.95 4.38
N THR A 58 -5.79 9.49 3.70
CA THR A 58 -5.76 8.17 3.06
C THR A 58 -4.66 7.30 3.65
N LEU A 59 -4.98 6.03 3.92
CA LEU A 59 -4.03 5.00 4.32
C LEU A 59 -4.01 3.87 3.31
N GLU A 60 -2.83 3.49 2.83
CA GLU A 60 -2.59 2.20 2.17
C GLU A 60 -1.91 1.21 3.13
N ILE A 61 -2.41 -0.03 3.17
CA ILE A 61 -1.84 -1.14 3.94
C ILE A 61 -1.24 -2.17 2.99
N GLY A 62 0.09 -2.34 3.09
CA GLY A 62 0.91 -3.21 2.25
C GLY A 62 1.27 -2.56 0.92
N VAL A 63 2.06 -1.48 0.98
CA VAL A 63 2.39 -0.65 -0.19
C VAL A 63 3.23 -1.36 -1.25
N GLY A 64 3.96 -2.43 -0.89
CA GLY A 64 4.74 -3.24 -1.84
C GLY A 64 5.66 -2.40 -2.74
N MET A 65 5.49 -2.52 -4.07
CA MET A 65 6.26 -1.75 -5.07
C MET A 65 5.71 -0.33 -5.34
N GLY A 66 4.68 0.10 -4.61
CA GLY A 66 4.13 1.46 -4.64
C GLY A 66 3.31 1.83 -5.88
N SER A 67 2.84 0.85 -6.66
CA SER A 67 2.03 1.13 -7.86
C SER A 67 0.72 1.81 -7.50
N ASP A 68 -0.02 1.21 -6.59
CA ASP A 68 -1.34 1.71 -6.18
C ASP A 68 -1.17 2.96 -5.30
N HIS A 69 -0.15 2.98 -4.43
CA HIS A 69 0.22 4.15 -3.63
C HIS A 69 0.52 5.39 -4.47
N GLN A 70 1.17 5.22 -5.63
CA GLN A 70 1.37 6.31 -6.58
C GLN A 70 0.05 6.78 -7.19
N MET A 71 -0.88 5.87 -7.52
CA MET A 71 -2.19 6.26 -8.04
C MET A 71 -2.99 7.03 -6.98
N LEU A 72 -2.96 6.59 -5.72
CA LEU A 72 -3.54 7.32 -4.59
C LEU A 72 -2.92 8.72 -4.45
N ALA A 73 -1.58 8.85 -4.56
CA ALA A 73 -0.92 10.16 -4.50
C ALA A 73 -1.36 11.10 -5.63
N LEU A 74 -1.47 10.57 -6.86
CA LEU A 74 -1.89 11.33 -8.04
C LEU A 74 -3.37 11.78 -7.97
N ALA A 75 -4.21 11.09 -7.19
CA ALA A 75 -5.60 11.49 -6.95
C ALA A 75 -5.73 12.75 -6.07
N GLY A 76 -4.64 13.23 -5.46
CA GLY A 76 -4.62 14.47 -4.67
C GLY A 76 -5.28 14.36 -3.29
N PRO A 77 -4.85 13.42 -2.42
CA PRO A 77 -5.36 13.32 -1.06
C PRO A 77 -4.91 14.50 -0.20
N ARG A 78 -5.61 14.74 0.91
CA ARG A 78 -5.18 15.73 1.93
C ARG A 78 -3.91 15.25 2.65
N SER A 79 -3.85 13.96 2.96
CA SER A 79 -2.68 13.29 3.49
C SER A 79 -2.64 11.85 2.97
N LEU A 80 -1.44 11.32 2.76
CA LEU A 80 -1.24 9.96 2.26
C LEU A 80 -0.24 9.22 3.13
N HIS A 81 -0.74 8.21 3.82
CA HIS A 81 0.03 7.31 4.65
C HIS A 81 0.13 5.94 3.99
N GLY A 82 1.29 5.30 4.10
CA GLY A 82 1.51 3.94 3.62
C GLY A 82 2.19 3.11 4.70
N VAL A 83 1.70 1.90 4.93
CA VAL A 83 2.35 0.95 5.83
C VAL A 83 2.74 -0.32 5.12
N ASP A 84 3.81 -0.95 5.58
CA ASP A 84 4.21 -2.29 5.16
C ASP A 84 4.94 -2.98 6.31
N LEU A 85 4.94 -4.31 6.31
CA LEU A 85 5.67 -5.13 7.29
C LEU A 85 7.18 -5.17 6.97
N THR A 86 7.57 -4.74 5.77
CA THR A 86 8.93 -4.87 5.24
C THR A 86 9.60 -3.53 4.95
N GLU A 87 10.86 -3.39 5.35
CA GLU A 87 11.68 -2.20 5.02
C GLU A 87 11.87 -2.09 3.50
N ARG A 88 12.00 -3.24 2.82
CA ARG A 88 12.18 -3.32 1.37
C ARG A 88 11.04 -2.62 0.60
N ALA A 89 9.79 -2.86 0.98
CA ALA A 89 8.66 -2.18 0.35
C ALA A 89 8.72 -0.67 0.56
N LEU A 90 9.03 -0.23 1.79
CA LEU A 90 9.15 1.20 2.07
C LEU A 90 10.26 1.86 1.25
N ASP A 91 11.40 1.19 1.08
CA ASP A 91 12.51 1.69 0.27
C ASP A 91 12.15 1.77 -1.22
N HIS A 92 11.37 0.81 -1.74
CA HIS A 92 10.81 0.91 -3.09
C HIS A 92 9.91 2.12 -3.25
N VAL A 93 8.99 2.35 -2.30
CA VAL A 93 8.10 3.51 -2.36
C VAL A 93 8.85 4.83 -2.24
N LYS A 94 9.86 4.93 -1.36
CA LYS A 94 10.73 6.13 -1.27
C LYS A 94 11.41 6.43 -2.60
N ALA A 95 12.06 5.43 -3.22
CA ALA A 95 12.75 5.60 -4.49
C ALA A 95 11.79 5.97 -5.62
N ARG A 96 10.62 5.30 -5.70
CA ARG A 96 9.56 5.65 -6.64
C ARG A 96 9.10 7.09 -6.44
N PHE A 97 8.75 7.48 -5.22
CA PHE A 97 8.22 8.81 -4.95
C PHE A 97 9.24 9.91 -5.25
N ALA A 98 10.53 9.68 -4.96
CA ALA A 98 11.61 10.58 -5.38
C ALA A 98 11.69 10.73 -6.91
N ALA A 99 11.61 9.62 -7.65
CA ALA A 99 11.70 9.62 -9.12
C ALA A 99 10.50 10.30 -9.82
N PHE A 100 9.33 10.31 -9.18
CA PHE A 100 8.10 10.92 -9.72
C PHE A 100 7.75 12.28 -9.09
N GLY A 101 8.51 12.77 -8.10
CA GLY A 101 8.23 14.03 -7.41
C GLY A 101 6.98 13.98 -6.54
N LEU A 102 6.71 12.83 -5.92
CA LEU A 102 5.54 12.59 -5.07
C LEU A 102 5.95 12.54 -3.59
N VAL A 103 4.99 12.71 -2.68
CA VAL A 103 5.22 12.67 -1.22
C VAL A 103 4.18 11.81 -0.51
N SER A 104 4.62 11.08 0.52
CA SER A 104 3.75 10.34 1.43
C SER A 104 4.45 10.08 2.77
N GLN A 105 3.69 9.68 3.79
CA GLN A 105 4.21 9.28 5.09
C GLN A 105 4.27 7.75 5.16
N LEU A 106 5.49 7.19 5.24
CA LEU A 106 5.70 5.74 5.27
C LEU A 106 6.01 5.25 6.68
N THR A 107 5.43 4.13 7.09
CA THR A 107 5.66 3.54 8.41
C THR A 107 5.80 2.03 8.33
N LEU A 108 6.86 1.49 8.93
CA LEU A 108 7.06 0.05 9.08
C LEU A 108 6.10 -0.44 10.17
N ALA A 109 5.08 -1.21 9.81
CA ALA A 109 4.04 -1.62 10.74
C ALA A 109 3.40 -2.96 10.38
N ASN A 110 2.91 -3.65 11.41
CA ASN A 110 2.03 -4.81 11.26
C ASN A 110 0.59 -4.31 11.07
N ALA A 111 -0.12 -4.84 10.07
CA ALA A 111 -1.53 -4.55 9.83
C ALA A 111 -2.45 -4.95 11.01
N GLU A 112 -2.04 -5.91 11.84
CA GLU A 112 -2.77 -6.33 13.06
C GLU A 112 -2.63 -5.35 14.23
N LYS A 113 -1.73 -4.37 14.11
CA LYS A 113 -1.49 -3.33 15.12
C LYS A 113 -0.97 -2.04 14.46
N LEU A 114 -1.89 -1.32 13.84
CA LEU A 114 -1.60 -0.07 13.13
C LEU A 114 -1.23 1.04 14.14
N PRO A 115 -0.14 1.79 13.91
CA PRO A 115 0.35 2.82 14.83
C PRO A 115 -0.39 4.15 14.67
N PHE A 116 -1.72 4.09 14.47
CA PHE A 116 -2.57 5.24 14.29
C PHE A 116 -3.70 5.26 15.32
N PRO A 117 -4.14 6.45 15.77
CA PRO A 117 -5.35 6.59 16.57
C PRO A 117 -6.61 6.10 15.85
N ASP A 118 -7.67 5.88 16.62
CA ASP A 118 -8.99 5.58 16.09
C ASP A 118 -9.49 6.72 15.18
N ALA A 119 -10.26 6.38 14.14
CA ALA A 119 -10.91 7.35 13.26
C ALA A 119 -9.93 8.39 12.65
N SER A 120 -8.74 7.95 12.26
CA SER A 120 -7.68 8.78 11.66
C SER A 120 -7.85 9.00 10.15
N PHE A 121 -8.50 8.09 9.43
CA PHE A 121 -8.54 8.11 7.95
C PHE A 121 -9.96 8.20 7.40
N ASP A 122 -10.10 8.92 6.28
CA ASP A 122 -11.34 8.98 5.49
C ASP A 122 -11.42 7.88 4.42
N PHE A 123 -10.28 7.29 4.05
CA PHE A 123 -10.20 6.21 3.08
C PHE A 123 -9.06 5.26 3.44
N VAL A 124 -9.35 3.96 3.46
CA VAL A 124 -8.34 2.91 3.68
C VAL A 124 -8.36 1.96 2.50
N TYR A 125 -7.19 1.74 1.90
CA TYR A 125 -6.98 0.84 0.79
C TYR A 125 -5.98 -0.25 1.18
N SER A 126 -6.24 -1.48 0.76
CA SER A 126 -5.27 -2.57 0.80
C SER A 126 -5.61 -3.52 -0.35
N TRP A 127 -4.64 -4.12 -1.00
CA TRP A 127 -4.93 -5.08 -2.06
C TRP A 127 -3.99 -6.26 -1.99
N GLY A 128 -4.57 -7.45 -1.82
CA GLY A 128 -3.80 -8.69 -1.82
C GLY A 128 -2.86 -8.85 -0.63
N VAL A 129 -3.09 -8.14 0.49
CA VAL A 129 -2.16 -8.09 1.64
C VAL A 129 -2.75 -8.72 2.89
N ILE A 130 -3.89 -8.23 3.37
CA ILE A 130 -4.37 -8.53 4.73
C ILE A 130 -4.64 -10.03 4.99
N HIS A 131 -4.90 -10.81 3.94
CA HIS A 131 -5.11 -12.26 4.03
C HIS A 131 -3.81 -13.06 4.23
N HIS A 132 -2.64 -12.43 4.09
CA HIS A 132 -1.35 -13.00 4.46
C HIS A 132 -1.01 -12.81 5.94
N SER A 133 -1.81 -12.03 6.67
CA SER A 133 -1.64 -11.83 8.12
C SER A 133 -1.95 -13.11 8.89
N PRO A 134 -1.16 -13.48 9.92
CA PRO A 134 -1.49 -14.60 10.81
C PRO A 134 -2.89 -14.51 11.44
N ASP A 135 -3.31 -13.31 11.83
CA ASP A 135 -4.67 -12.98 12.31
C ASP A 135 -5.32 -11.95 11.37
N THR A 136 -5.85 -12.43 10.24
CA THR A 136 -6.60 -11.60 9.29
C THR A 136 -7.79 -10.88 9.92
N ALA A 137 -8.45 -11.49 10.91
CA ALA A 137 -9.58 -10.86 11.59
C ALA A 137 -9.13 -9.66 12.43
N GLN A 138 -7.96 -9.73 13.05
CA GLN A 138 -7.36 -8.59 13.75
C GLN A 138 -6.95 -7.48 12.78
N ALA A 139 -6.36 -7.80 11.64
CA ALA A 139 -6.06 -6.79 10.61
C ALA A 139 -7.34 -6.08 10.12
N ALA A 140 -8.44 -6.81 9.91
CA ALA A 140 -9.72 -6.22 9.56
C ALA A 140 -10.28 -5.33 10.69
N ARG A 141 -10.13 -5.72 11.96
CA ARG A 141 -10.51 -4.88 13.12
C ARG A 141 -9.71 -3.59 13.16
N GLU A 142 -8.41 -3.63 12.89
CA GLU A 142 -7.57 -2.43 12.85
C GLU A 142 -7.97 -1.47 11.71
N ILE A 143 -8.29 -2.00 10.52
CA ILE A 143 -8.83 -1.20 9.41
C ILE A 143 -10.09 -0.45 9.86
N LEU A 144 -11.04 -1.15 10.46
CA LEU A 144 -12.28 -0.55 10.94
C LEU A 144 -12.04 0.47 12.07
N ARG A 145 -11.06 0.23 12.94
CA ARG A 145 -10.71 1.13 14.05
C ARG A 145 -10.13 2.45 13.54
N VAL A 146 -9.20 2.41 12.60
CA VAL A 146 -8.54 3.63 12.09
C VAL A 146 -9.40 4.39 11.07
N LEU A 147 -10.42 3.74 10.50
CA LEU A 147 -11.37 4.37 9.58
C LEU A 147 -12.40 5.22 10.33
N ARG A 148 -12.66 6.43 9.85
CA ARG A 148 -13.71 7.30 10.41
C ARG A 148 -15.11 6.69 10.18
N PRO A 149 -16.06 6.84 11.12
CA PRO A 149 -17.42 6.35 10.94
C PRO A 149 -18.07 6.88 9.65
N GLY A 150 -18.79 5.99 8.93
CA GLY A 150 -19.50 6.35 7.69
C GLY A 150 -18.59 6.56 6.47
N ARG A 151 -17.31 6.19 6.56
CA ARG A 151 -16.36 6.18 5.44
C ARG A 151 -16.19 4.80 4.85
N GLY A 152 -15.62 4.75 3.64
CA GLY A 152 -15.40 3.51 2.89
C GLY A 152 -13.96 3.00 3.01
N TRP A 153 -13.80 1.69 2.88
CA TRP A 153 -12.52 1.03 2.65
C TRP A 153 -12.62 0.07 1.46
N ARG A 154 -11.47 -0.35 0.94
CA ARG A 154 -11.33 -1.36 -0.12
C ARG A 154 -10.19 -2.32 0.29
N ALA A 155 -10.48 -3.61 0.48
CA ALA A 155 -9.47 -4.67 0.51
C ALA A 155 -10.00 -6.05 0.14
#